data_AF-A0A523NFF4-F1
#
_entry.id   AF-A0A523NFF4-F1
#
_cell.length_a   1.000
_cell.length_b   1.000
_cell.length_c   1.000
_cell.angle_alpha   90.00
_cell.angle_beta   90.00
_cell.angle_gamma   90.00
#
_symmetry.space_group_name_H-M   'P 1'
#
loop_
_entity.id
_entity.type
_entity.pdbx_description
1 polymer ?
#
loop_
_entity_poly.entity_id
_entity_poly.type
_entity_poly.pdbx_seq_one_letter_code
_entity_poly.pdbx_strand_id
1 'polypeptide(L)'
;MNPHFASIVLGLAHQANTALEGTLPPGAAEHGAGDARQVAQTLIDTLGMLEEKTKGNLEADEVQLLNETLVALRFRFVQQGQAEKVSDDGQA
;
A
#
# COMPACT_ATOMS: atom_id res chain seq x y z
N MET A 1 16.90 -4.76 14.27
CA MET A 1 16.07 -4.95 13.07
C MET A 1 16.34 -6.29 12.41
N ASN A 2 15.32 -7.12 12.21
CA ASN A 2 15.43 -8.30 11.35
C ASN A 2 15.36 -7.92 9.85
N PRO A 3 16.36 -8.30 9.03
CA PRO A 3 16.38 -7.95 7.60
C PRO A 3 15.24 -8.57 6.79
N HIS A 4 14.70 -9.72 7.22
CA HIS A 4 13.57 -10.37 6.53
C HIS A 4 12.27 -9.61 6.77
N PHE A 5 12.04 -9.13 7.99
CA PHE A 5 10.86 -8.31 8.30
C PHE A 5 10.88 -7.02 7.48
N ALA A 6 12.02 -6.32 7.48
CA ALA A 6 12.19 -5.11 6.69
C ALA A 6 11.96 -5.35 5.19
N SER A 7 12.47 -6.46 4.65
CA SER A 7 12.26 -6.82 3.24
C SER A 7 10.79 -7.06 2.90
N ILE A 8 10.01 -7.67 3.80
CA ILE A 8 8.56 -7.89 3.61
C ILE A 8 7.82 -6.56 3.62
N VAL A 9 8.08 -5.71 4.62
CA VAL A 9 7.41 -4.39 4.75
C VAL A 9 7.70 -3.53 3.53
N LEU A 10 8.98 -3.40 3.15
CA LEU A 10 9.40 -2.61 1.99
C LEU A 10 8.90 -3.18 0.66
N GLY A 11 8.86 -4.50 0.51
CA GLY A 11 8.34 -5.16 -0.69
C GLY A 11 6.84 -4.94 -0.89
N LEU A 12 6.05 -5.03 0.19
CA LEU A 12 4.62 -4.70 0.15
C LEU A 12 4.40 -3.21 -0.09
N ALA A 13 5.20 -2.35 0.53
CA ALA A 13 5.12 -0.90 0.33
C ALA A 13 5.45 -0.50 -1.11
N HIS A 14 6.44 -1.13 -1.72
CA HIS A 14 6.79 -0.91 -3.12
C HIS A 14 5.62 -1.27 -4.05
N GLN A 15 5.02 -2.44 -3.87
CA GLN A 15 3.84 -2.86 -4.64
C GLN A 15 2.64 -1.93 -4.44
N ALA A 16 2.45 -1.44 -3.21
CA ALA A 16 1.38 -0.48 -2.93
C ALA A 16 1.63 0.84 -3.68
N ASN A 17 2.88 1.33 -3.68
CA ASN A 17 3.24 2.53 -4.42
C ASN A 17 3.09 2.39 -5.94
N THR A 18 3.46 1.24 -6.52
CA THR A 18 3.28 1.01 -7.97
C THR A 18 1.80 0.95 -8.33
N ALA A 19 0.98 0.31 -7.48
CA ALA A 19 -0.47 0.25 -7.67
C ALA A 19 -1.13 1.64 -7.52
N LEU A 20 -0.67 2.44 -6.55
CA LEU A 20 -1.02 3.86 -6.40
C LEU A 20 -0.64 4.68 -7.66
N GLU A 21 0.47 4.37 -8.31
CA GLU A 21 0.89 5.00 -9.58
C GLU A 21 0.09 4.50 -10.80
N GLY A 22 -0.92 3.64 -10.61
CA GLY A 22 -1.72 3.06 -11.68
C GLY A 22 -1.04 1.90 -12.40
N THR A 23 0.14 1.47 -11.93
CA THR A 23 0.86 0.33 -12.50
C THR A 23 0.45 -0.94 -11.78
N LEU A 24 -0.37 -1.74 -12.46
CA LEU A 24 -0.69 -3.09 -12.05
C LEU A 24 0.43 -4.06 -12.47
N PRO A 25 0.71 -5.11 -11.68
CA PRO A 25 1.60 -6.17 -12.13
C PRO A 25 1.07 -6.82 -13.42
N PRO A 26 1.96 -7.25 -14.34
CA PRO A 26 1.55 -7.87 -15.59
C PRO A 26 0.68 -9.09 -15.34
N GLY A 27 -0.45 -9.18 -16.06
CA GLY A 27 -1.46 -10.22 -15.88
C GLY A 27 -2.51 -9.94 -14.80
N ALA A 28 -2.36 -8.91 -13.96
CA ALA A 28 -3.36 -8.61 -12.93
C ALA A 28 -4.74 -8.25 -13.54
N ALA A 29 -4.76 -7.38 -14.56
CA ALA A 29 -5.99 -7.05 -15.29
C ALA A 29 -6.62 -8.29 -15.97
N GLU A 30 -5.79 -9.22 -16.46
CA GLU A 30 -6.24 -10.45 -17.13
C GLU A 30 -6.86 -11.45 -16.14
N HIS A 31 -6.47 -11.40 -14.86
CA HIS A 31 -7.00 -12.26 -13.79
C HIS A 31 -8.11 -11.57 -12.98
N GLY A 32 -8.66 -10.46 -13.47
CA GLY A 32 -9.74 -9.73 -12.80
C GLY A 32 -9.31 -9.08 -11.49
N ALA A 33 -8.01 -8.75 -11.33
CA ALA A 33 -7.61 -7.85 -10.26
C ALA A 33 -8.44 -6.57 -10.39
N GLY A 34 -9.00 -6.11 -9.27
CA GLY A 34 -9.69 -4.83 -9.21
C GLY A 34 -8.78 -3.69 -9.68
N ASP A 35 -9.36 -2.49 -9.82
CA ASP A 35 -8.60 -1.30 -10.19
C ASP A 35 -7.32 -1.13 -9.33
N ALA A 36 -6.29 -0.50 -9.88
CA ALA A 36 -4.98 -0.32 -9.25
C ALA A 36 -5.11 0.30 -7.85
N ARG A 37 -6.10 1.18 -7.67
CA ARG A 37 -6.49 1.71 -6.37
C ARG A 37 -6.91 0.64 -5.36
N GLN A 38 -7.72 -0.33 -5.76
CA GLN A 38 -8.19 -1.42 -4.90
C GLN A 38 -7.04 -2.39 -4.54
N VAL A 39 -6.10 -2.59 -5.46
CA VAL A 39 -4.87 -3.34 -5.19
C VAL A 39 -4.03 -2.62 -4.14
N ALA A 40 -3.81 -1.31 -4.29
CA ALA A 40 -3.11 -0.49 -3.30
C ALA A 40 -3.79 -0.57 -1.92
N GLN A 41 -5.12 -0.45 -1.87
CA GLN A 41 -5.86 -0.57 -0.62
C GLN A 41 -5.63 -1.92 0.06
N THR A 42 -5.74 -3.03 -0.69
CA THR A 42 -5.50 -4.38 -0.17
C THR A 42 -4.11 -4.53 0.45
N LEU A 43 -3.09 -3.94 -0.18
CA LEU A 43 -1.72 -3.99 0.31
C LEU A 43 -1.53 -3.14 1.58
N ILE A 44 -2.15 -1.96 1.65
CA ILE A 44 -2.15 -1.10 2.85
C ILE A 44 -2.87 -1.78 4.01
N ASP A 45 -4.02 -2.40 3.75
CA ASP A 45 -4.79 -3.13 4.75
C ASP A 45 -4.02 -4.35 5.26
N THR A 46 -3.28 -5.03 4.38
CA THR A 46 -2.39 -6.14 4.76
C THR A 46 -1.28 -5.67 5.70
N LEU A 47 -0.62 -4.53 5.41
CA LEU A 47 0.37 -3.93 6.30
C LEU A 47 -0.25 -3.53 7.65
N GLY A 48 -1.48 -3.00 7.66
CA GLY A 48 -2.19 -2.65 8.89
C GLY A 48 -2.57 -3.89 9.72
N MET A 49 -2.98 -4.97 9.06
CA MET A 49 -3.22 -6.26 9.71
C MET A 49 -1.93 -6.81 10.33
N LEU A 50 -0.79 -6.70 9.64
CA LEU A 50 0.50 -7.10 10.19
C LEU A 50 0.82 -6.31 11.46
N GLU A 51 0.67 -4.98 11.46
CA GLU A 51 0.87 -4.13 12.63
C GLU A 51 0.10 -4.65 13.85
N GLU A 52 -1.20 -4.88 13.68
CA GLU A 52 -2.08 -5.37 14.76
C GLU A 52 -1.69 -6.78 15.22
N LYS A 53 -1.38 -7.69 14.29
CA LYS A 53 -1.03 -9.09 14.61
C LYS A 53 0.36 -9.23 15.22
N THR A 54 1.30 -8.33 14.93
CA THR A 54 2.68 -8.38 15.43
C THR A 54 2.92 -7.48 16.64
N LYS A 55 1.91 -6.75 17.11
CA LYS A 55 2.02 -5.85 18.25
C LYS A 55 2.60 -6.55 19.48
N GLY A 56 3.64 -5.95 20.07
CA GLY A 56 4.37 -6.52 21.22
C GLY A 56 5.42 -7.57 20.87
N ASN A 57 5.53 -7.98 19.60
CA ASN A 57 6.56 -8.93 19.13
C ASN A 57 7.63 -8.25 18.24
N LEU A 58 7.52 -6.95 17.99
CA LEU A 58 8.44 -6.20 17.14
C LEU A 58 9.48 -5.45 17.97
N GLU A 59 10.70 -5.36 17.42
CA GLU A 59 11.75 -4.45 17.90
C GLU A 59 11.36 -2.98 17.62
N ALA A 60 11.97 -2.03 18.34
CA ALA A 60 11.60 -0.61 18.24
C ALA A 60 11.78 -0.04 16.82
N ASP A 61 12.81 -0.47 16.11
CA ASP A 61 13.09 -0.10 14.73
C ASP A 61 12.10 -0.73 13.74
N GLU A 62 11.67 -1.97 13.98
CA GLU A 62 10.61 -2.64 13.20
C GLU A 62 9.25 -1.95 13.36
N VAL A 63 8.90 -1.56 14.59
CA VAL A 63 7.69 -0.78 14.87
C VAL A 63 7.73 0.54 14.12
N GLN A 64 8.87 1.24 14.17
CA GLN A 64 9.06 2.51 13.50
C GLN A 64 8.93 2.36 11.97
N LEU A 65 9.63 1.40 11.37
CA LEU A 65 9.58 1.12 9.94
C LEU A 65 8.15 0.85 9.46
N LEU A 66 7.41 -0.01 10.16
CA LEU A 66 6.05 -0.35 9.78
C LEU A 66 5.11 0.84 9.92
N ASN A 67 5.21 1.61 11.02
CA ASN A 67 4.39 2.80 11.25
C ASN A 67 4.63 3.88 10.19
N GLU A 68 5.88 4.25 9.94
CA GLU A 68 6.23 5.28 8.96
C GLU A 68 5.75 4.88 7.56
N THR A 69 5.91 3.60 7.21
CA THR A 69 5.43 3.03 5.95
C THR A 69 3.91 3.17 5.83
N LEU A 70 3.16 2.75 6.86
CA LEU A 70 1.69 2.84 6.87
C LEU A 70 1.19 4.28 6.77
N VAL A 71 1.80 5.20 7.53
CA VAL A 71 1.45 6.63 7.49
C VAL A 71 1.66 7.20 6.09
N ALA A 72 2.83 6.95 5.49
CA ALA A 72 3.16 7.45 4.16
C ALA A 72 2.19 6.90 3.09
N LEU A 73 1.90 5.60 3.11
CA LEU A 73 1.01 4.96 2.14
C LEU A 73 -0.44 5.44 2.28
N ARG A 74 -0.97 5.53 3.50
CA ARG A 74 -2.33 6.02 3.77
C ARG A 74 -2.49 7.46 3.27
N PHE A 75 -1.47 8.31 3.50
CA PHE A 75 -1.46 9.67 2.98
C PHE A 75 -1.50 9.70 1.45
N ARG A 76 -0.64 8.93 0.77
CA ARG A 76 -0.65 8.84 -0.70
C ARG A 76 -1.99 8.33 -1.25
N PHE A 77 -2.58 7.31 -0.63
CA PHE A 77 -3.86 6.74 -1.03
C PHE A 77 -5.00 7.78 -1.00
N VAL A 78 -5.05 8.60 0.05
CA VAL A 78 -6.04 9.68 0.17
C VAL A 78 -5.80 10.75 -0.89
N GLN A 79 -4.55 11.21 -1.05
CA GLN A 79 -4.22 12.25 -2.04
C GLN A 79 -4.58 11.84 -3.47
N GLN A 80 -4.26 10.62 -3.87
CA GLN A 80 -4.61 10.15 -5.20
C GLN A 80 -6.11 9.93 -5.39
N GLY A 81 -6.85 9.59 -4.33
CA GLY A 81 -8.32 9.52 -4.38
C GLY A 81 -8.99 10.86 -4.61
N GLN A 82 -8.32 11.95 -4.25
CA GLN A 82 -8.79 13.28 -4.57
C GLN A 82 -8.45 13.66 -6.02
N ALA A 83 -7.28 13.26 -6.53
CA ALA A 83 -6.85 13.54 -7.91
C ALA A 83 -7.64 12.75 -8.97
N GLU A 84 -7.98 11.49 -8.69
CA GLU A 84 -8.75 10.61 -9.59
C GLU A 84 -10.17 11.15 -9.83
N LYS A 85 -10.85 11.59 -8.76
CA LYS A 85 -12.21 12.16 -8.84
C LYS A 85 -12.29 13.44 -9.67
N VAL A 86 -11.22 14.24 -9.71
CA VAL A 86 -11.19 15.51 -10.48
C VAL A 86 -11.06 15.27 -11.99
N SER A 87 -10.60 14.08 -12.40
CA SER A 87 -10.34 13.77 -13.82
C SER A 87 -11.53 13.13 -14.55
N ASP A 88 -12.53 12.63 -13.82
CA ASP A 88 -13.73 11.96 -14.37
C ASP A 88 -14.90 12.93 -14.65
N ASP A 89 -14.99 14.06 -13.95
CA ASP A 89 -16.06 15.09 -14.11
C ASP A 89 -15.94 15.95 -15.39
N GLY A 90 -15.03 15.62 -16.31
CA GLY A 90 -14.65 16.48 -17.46
C GLY A 90 -15.06 16.02 -18.85
N GLN A 91 -15.75 14.88 -19.01
CA GLN A 91 -16.18 14.38 -20.32
C GLN A 91 -17.69 14.16 -20.34
N ALA A 92 -18.42 15.25 -20.59
CA ALA A 92 -19.83 15.28 -20.96
C ALA A 92 -19.99 15.82 -22.39
#